data_AF-X0YF67-F1
#
_entry.id   AF-X0YF67-F1
#
_cell.length_a   1.000
_cell.length_b   1.000
_cell.length_c   1.000
_cell.angle_alpha   90.00
_cell.angle_beta   90.00
_cell.angle_gamma   90.00
#
_symmetry.space_group_name_H-M   'P 1'
#
loop_
_entity.id
_entity.type
_entity.pdbx_description
1 polymer ?
#
loop_
_entity_poly.entity_id
_entity_poly.type
_entity_poly.pdbx_seq_one_letter_code
_entity_poly.pdbx_strand_id
1 'polypeptide(L)'
;VFFPKLGEESFLQERKIVFNEMKGALASADARGWHRLSEVLYPDTNYRFNSGGDPSEIPDLSWEGLKDFHREHYAPSRCLFYFYGNLPLEQHLDYLEERVLGAAPRLEPLPKIPHQKRWTEPVRVADTYPVTPGEELEERTNVLISWLCTTPLEQLETLELAVLDMALTGSDASPLKMALLKSGLCKEAYAFIDPETADVPFILMMKGCDEEKVDELEKLIFETLEKIAEDGLPQ
;
A
#
# COMPACT_ATOMS: atom_id res chain seq x y z
N VAL A 1 6.19 -19.91 -13.94
CA VAL A 1 4.94 -19.15 -14.19
C VAL A 1 3.87 -20.08 -14.75
N PHE A 2 3.90 -20.47 -16.02
CA PHE A 2 2.75 -21.16 -16.65
C PHE A 2 2.64 -22.67 -16.37
N PHE A 3 3.78 -23.37 -16.30
CA PHE A 3 3.83 -24.82 -16.09
C PHE A 3 4.72 -25.16 -14.90
N PRO A 4 4.33 -24.76 -13.67
CA PRO A 4 5.19 -24.90 -12.53
C PRO A 4 5.26 -26.38 -12.10
N LYS A 5 6.47 -26.89 -11.87
CA LYS A 5 6.68 -28.22 -11.29
C LYS A 5 6.68 -28.08 -9.77
N LEU A 6 5.51 -27.87 -9.19
CA LEU A 6 5.36 -27.73 -7.74
C LEU A 6 5.03 -29.09 -7.12
N GLY A 7 5.67 -29.37 -5.98
CA GLY A 7 5.37 -30.51 -5.13
C GLY A 7 4.87 -30.03 -3.77
N GLU A 8 4.05 -30.84 -3.10
CA GLU A 8 3.47 -30.50 -1.79
C GLU A 8 4.55 -30.25 -0.71
N GLU A 9 5.65 -31.00 -0.76
CA GLU A 9 6.78 -30.79 0.15
C GLU A 9 7.43 -29.40 -0.02
N SER A 10 7.65 -28.99 -1.27
CA SER A 10 8.17 -27.66 -1.60
C SER A 10 7.19 -26.57 -1.15
N PHE A 11 5.88 -26.77 -1.37
CA PHE A 11 4.86 -25.86 -0.85
C PHE A 11 4.95 -25.68 0.67
N LEU A 12 5.05 -26.76 1.44
CA LEU A 12 5.15 -26.69 2.89
C LEU A 12 6.44 -25.99 3.36
N GLN A 13 7.53 -26.14 2.62
CA GLN A 13 8.78 -25.44 2.89
C GLN A 13 8.64 -23.93 2.62
N GLU A 14 8.15 -23.55 1.44
CA GLU A 14 7.94 -22.14 1.06
C GLU A 14 6.97 -21.45 2.01
N ARG A 15 5.88 -22.13 2.42
CA ARG A 15 4.93 -21.58 3.39
C ARG A 15 5.60 -21.21 4.73
N LYS A 16 6.59 -21.97 5.18
CA LYS A 16 7.37 -21.62 6.39
C LYS A 16 8.31 -20.44 6.16
N ILE A 17 8.88 -20.32 4.97
CA ILE A 17 9.74 -19.19 4.59
C ILE A 17 8.89 -17.91 4.60
N VAL A 18 7.77 -17.90 3.87
CA VAL A 18 6.83 -16.77 3.79
C VAL A 18 6.28 -16.42 5.18
N PHE A 19 5.92 -17.40 6.01
CA PHE A 19 5.49 -17.14 7.39
C PHE A 19 6.54 -16.35 8.18
N ASN A 20 7.82 -16.71 8.11
CA ASN A 20 8.88 -15.99 8.81
C ASN A 20 9.18 -14.63 8.19
N GLU A 21 9.13 -14.53 6.86
CA GLU A 21 9.26 -13.27 6.13
C GLU A 21 8.18 -12.27 6.57
N MET A 22 6.92 -12.69 6.59
CA MET A 22 5.80 -11.82 6.97
C MET A 22 5.80 -11.45 8.45
N LYS A 23 6.31 -12.32 9.34
CA LYS A 23 6.59 -11.92 10.72
C LYS A 23 7.62 -10.79 10.81
N GLY A 24 8.64 -10.84 9.97
CA GLY A 24 9.64 -9.77 9.86
C GLY A 24 9.07 -8.50 9.21
N ALA A 25 8.29 -8.64 8.14
CA ALA A 25 7.67 -7.52 7.44
C ALA A 25 6.72 -6.71 8.35
N LEU A 26 5.99 -7.41 9.23
CA LEU A 26 5.11 -6.81 10.24
C LEU A 26 5.82 -6.47 11.55
N ALA A 27 7.16 -6.44 11.60
CA ALA A 27 7.87 -6.11 12.83
C ALA A 27 7.85 -4.60 13.13
N SER A 28 7.68 -3.74 12.13
CA SER A 28 7.66 -2.28 12.32
C SER A 28 6.26 -1.73 12.56
N ALA A 29 6.18 -0.65 13.34
CA ALA A 29 4.96 0.12 13.55
C ALA A 29 4.42 0.69 12.22
N ASP A 30 5.32 1.10 11.33
CA ASP A 30 4.96 1.68 10.03
C ASP A 30 4.26 0.67 9.13
N ALA A 31 4.79 -0.56 9.01
CA ALA A 31 4.17 -1.60 8.21
C ALA A 31 2.79 -1.99 8.76
N ARG A 32 2.67 -2.13 10.09
CA ARG A 32 1.38 -2.39 10.75
C ARG A 32 0.39 -1.26 10.52
N GLY A 33 0.83 -0.02 10.68
CA GLY A 33 0.01 1.18 10.45
C GLY A 33 -0.47 1.25 9.00
N TRP A 34 0.40 0.96 8.04
CA TRP A 34 0.04 0.85 6.62
C TRP A 34 -1.04 -0.20 6.37
N HIS A 35 -0.85 -1.43 6.85
CA HIS A 35 -1.84 -2.49 6.65
C HIS A 35 -3.18 -2.17 7.33
N ARG A 36 -3.14 -1.62 8.54
CA ARG A 36 -4.35 -1.19 9.24
C ARG A 36 -5.06 -0.07 8.49
N LEU A 37 -4.32 0.90 7.96
CA LEU A 37 -4.86 1.96 7.12
C LEU A 37 -5.54 1.37 5.87
N SER A 38 -4.89 0.46 5.16
CA SER A 38 -5.47 -0.17 3.96
C SER A 38 -6.71 -1.00 4.26
N GLU A 39 -6.74 -1.74 5.36
CA GLU A 39 -7.92 -2.49 5.82
C GLU A 39 -9.12 -1.56 6.01
N VAL A 40 -8.88 -0.42 6.66
CA VAL A 40 -9.90 0.56 7.00
C VAL A 40 -10.31 1.35 5.77
N LEU A 41 -9.37 1.75 4.91
CA LEU A 41 -9.62 2.60 3.75
C LEU A 41 -10.34 1.86 2.62
N TYR A 42 -10.12 0.55 2.47
CA TYR A 42 -10.63 -0.26 1.35
C TYR A 42 -11.53 -1.44 1.75
N PRO A 43 -12.54 -1.26 2.63
CA PRO A 43 -13.28 -2.37 3.24
C PRO A 43 -14.05 -3.25 2.24
N ASP A 44 -14.36 -2.72 1.05
CA ASP A 44 -15.18 -3.36 0.02
C ASP A 44 -14.34 -4.00 -1.10
N THR A 45 -13.01 -3.91 -1.04
CA THR A 45 -12.11 -4.43 -2.08
C THR A 45 -11.08 -5.40 -1.50
N ASN A 46 -10.30 -6.05 -2.37
CA ASN A 46 -9.20 -6.91 -1.97
C ASN A 46 -8.01 -6.16 -1.35
N TYR A 47 -7.93 -4.83 -1.46
CA TYR A 47 -6.86 -4.03 -0.86
C TYR A 47 -6.92 -4.00 0.67
N ARG A 48 -8.02 -4.44 1.28
CA ARG A 48 -8.11 -4.61 2.74
C ARG A 48 -7.24 -5.74 3.27
N PHE A 49 -6.87 -6.71 2.42
CA PHE A 49 -6.10 -7.88 2.82
C PHE A 49 -4.61 -7.59 2.67
N ASN A 50 -3.80 -8.16 3.56
CA ASN A 50 -2.36 -8.20 3.36
C ASN A 50 -2.01 -9.23 2.28
N SER A 51 -1.67 -8.78 1.08
CA SER A 51 -1.33 -9.66 -0.05
C SER A 51 -0.08 -10.52 0.18
N GLY A 52 0.83 -10.11 1.06
CA GLY A 52 1.96 -10.93 1.51
C GLY A 52 1.54 -12.06 2.46
N GLY A 53 0.37 -11.93 3.09
CA GLY A 53 -0.21 -12.89 4.02
C GLY A 53 -0.07 -12.45 5.48
N ASP A 54 -1.17 -12.50 6.22
CA ASP A 54 -1.11 -12.36 7.68
C ASP A 54 -0.47 -13.62 8.28
N PRO A 55 0.55 -13.51 9.16
CA PRO A 55 1.14 -14.65 9.83
C PRO A 55 0.13 -15.57 10.54
N SER A 56 -1.00 -15.03 11.01
CA SER A 56 -2.08 -15.82 11.61
C SER A 56 -2.89 -16.64 10.60
N GLU A 57 -2.95 -16.23 9.33
CA GLU A 57 -3.73 -16.88 8.28
C GLU A 57 -2.87 -17.75 7.34
N ILE A 58 -1.58 -17.44 7.18
CA ILE A 58 -0.65 -18.22 6.33
C ILE A 58 -0.70 -19.74 6.63
N PRO A 59 -0.78 -20.21 7.89
CA PRO A 59 -0.88 -21.64 8.20
C PRO A 59 -2.11 -22.33 7.60
N ASP A 60 -3.19 -21.59 7.32
CA ASP A 60 -4.46 -22.10 6.83
C ASP A 60 -4.49 -22.25 5.30
N LEU A 61 -3.54 -21.64 4.58
CA LEU A 61 -3.39 -21.85 3.14
C LEU A 61 -3.12 -23.33 2.86
N SER A 62 -3.98 -23.94 2.05
CA SER A 62 -3.89 -25.34 1.64
C SER A 62 -3.17 -25.51 0.30
N TRP A 63 -2.64 -26.71 0.07
CA TRP A 63 -2.01 -27.06 -1.21
C TRP A 63 -3.01 -26.95 -2.38
N GLU A 64 -4.27 -27.36 -2.17
CA GLU A 64 -5.30 -27.18 -3.20
C GLU A 64 -5.60 -25.71 -3.45
N GLY A 65 -5.71 -24.89 -2.39
CA GLY A 65 -5.94 -23.45 -2.52
C GLY A 65 -4.86 -22.76 -3.35
N LEU A 66 -3.57 -23.12 -3.15
CA LEU A 66 -2.48 -22.59 -3.97
C LEU A 66 -2.62 -22.99 -5.45
N LYS A 67 -2.97 -24.25 -5.74
CA LYS A 67 -3.16 -24.73 -7.12
C LYS A 67 -4.37 -24.07 -7.78
N ASP A 68 -5.45 -23.88 -7.06
CA ASP A 68 -6.67 -23.25 -7.56
C ASP A 68 -6.39 -21.77 -7.88
N PHE A 69 -5.71 -21.05 -6.98
CA PHE A 69 -5.26 -19.69 -7.24
C PHE A 69 -4.35 -19.61 -8.48
N HIS A 70 -3.39 -20.52 -8.62
CA HIS A 70 -2.52 -20.58 -9.80
C HIS A 70 -3.33 -20.80 -11.09
N ARG A 71 -4.23 -21.80 -11.09
CA ARG A 71 -5.08 -22.14 -12.24
C ARG A 71 -5.97 -20.98 -12.68
N GLU A 72 -6.47 -20.21 -11.72
CA GLU A 72 -7.30 -19.05 -11.98
C GLU A 72 -6.47 -17.86 -12.48
N HIS A 73 -5.40 -17.48 -11.80
CA HIS A 73 -4.74 -16.20 -12.05
C HIS A 73 -3.59 -16.24 -13.07
N TYR A 74 -2.99 -17.41 -13.33
CA TYR A 74 -1.76 -17.53 -14.14
C TYR A 74 -2.00 -18.03 -15.57
N ALA A 75 -3.24 -17.98 -16.07
CA ALA A 75 -3.50 -18.28 -17.48
C ALA A 75 -2.81 -17.24 -18.39
N PRO A 76 -2.07 -17.64 -19.45
CA PRO A 76 -1.35 -16.69 -20.30
C PRO A 76 -2.22 -15.59 -20.91
N SER A 77 -3.50 -15.86 -21.19
CA SER A 77 -4.46 -14.87 -21.70
C SER A 77 -4.84 -13.78 -20.69
N ARG A 78 -4.45 -13.94 -19.41
CA ARG A 78 -4.64 -12.96 -18.32
C ARG A 78 -3.33 -12.25 -17.95
N CYS A 79 -2.22 -12.56 -18.61
CA CYS A 79 -0.92 -11.98 -18.32
C CYS A 79 -0.57 -10.82 -19.26
N LEU A 80 0.18 -9.85 -18.72
CA LEU A 80 0.88 -8.85 -19.52
C LEU A 80 2.33 -9.31 -19.71
N PHE A 81 2.81 -9.30 -20.95
CA PHE A 81 4.22 -9.57 -21.28
C PHE A 81 4.90 -8.24 -21.59
N TYR A 82 6.04 -7.97 -20.94
CA TYR A 82 6.78 -6.72 -21.09
C TYR A 82 8.22 -7.02 -21.49
N PHE A 83 8.71 -6.31 -22.51
CA PHE A 83 10.07 -6.41 -23.03
C PHE A 83 10.70 -5.02 -23.09
N TYR A 84 11.97 -4.92 -22.73
CA TYR A 84 12.72 -3.68 -22.76
C TYR A 84 14.18 -3.94 -23.13
N GLY A 85 14.74 -3.08 -23.99
CA GLY A 85 16.14 -3.16 -24.43
C GLY A 85 16.28 -3.20 -25.95
N ASN A 86 17.45 -3.63 -26.41
CA ASN A 86 17.83 -3.69 -27.84
C ASN A 86 17.95 -5.14 -28.37
N LEU A 87 17.40 -6.12 -27.65
CA LEU A 87 17.36 -7.50 -28.10
C LEU A 87 16.33 -7.67 -29.24
N PRO A 88 16.56 -8.57 -30.21
CA PRO A 88 15.58 -8.85 -31.26
C PRO A 88 14.27 -9.40 -30.67
N LEU A 89 13.16 -8.68 -30.87
CA LEU A 89 11.88 -9.00 -30.26
C LEU A 89 11.26 -10.29 -30.85
N GLU A 90 11.48 -10.55 -32.13
CA GLU A 90 10.86 -11.64 -32.89
C GLU A 90 11.13 -12.99 -32.25
N GLN A 91 12.39 -13.26 -31.86
CA GLN A 91 12.77 -14.53 -31.23
C GLN A 91 12.07 -14.75 -29.89
N HIS A 92 11.78 -13.68 -29.15
CA HIS A 92 11.06 -13.76 -27.89
C HIS A 92 9.57 -14.03 -28.11
N LEU A 93 8.97 -13.41 -29.12
CA LEU A 93 7.56 -13.65 -29.48
C LEU A 93 7.36 -15.07 -30.02
N ASP A 94 8.25 -15.55 -30.90
CA ASP A 94 8.22 -16.91 -31.42
C ASP A 94 8.30 -17.94 -30.28
N TYR A 95 9.19 -17.71 -29.31
CA TYR A 95 9.30 -18.56 -28.12
C TYR A 95 8.01 -18.56 -27.30
N LEU A 96 7.40 -17.40 -27.05
CA LEU A 96 6.15 -17.30 -26.31
C LEU A 96 5.01 -18.02 -27.04
N GLU A 97 4.91 -17.86 -28.35
CA GLU A 97 3.90 -18.54 -29.17
C GLU A 97 4.07 -20.05 -29.09
N GLU A 98 5.28 -20.56 -29.34
CA GLU A 98 5.56 -22.01 -29.37
C GLU A 98 5.38 -22.66 -27.99
N ARG A 99 5.83 -21.99 -26.92
CA ARG A 99 5.98 -22.63 -25.60
C ARG A 99 4.89 -22.30 -24.61
N VAL A 100 4.15 -21.21 -24.81
CA VAL A 100 3.22 -20.69 -23.80
C VAL A 100 1.84 -20.45 -24.40
N LEU A 101 1.73 -19.61 -25.43
CA LEU A 101 0.44 -19.11 -25.91
C LEU A 101 -0.28 -20.13 -26.79
N GLY A 102 0.41 -20.76 -27.73
CA GLY A 102 -0.21 -21.64 -28.73
C GLY A 102 -0.84 -22.90 -28.15
N ALA A 103 -0.42 -23.34 -26.96
CA ALA A 103 -0.95 -24.52 -26.27
C ALA A 103 -1.94 -24.21 -25.14
N ALA A 104 -2.06 -22.94 -24.73
CA ALA A 104 -2.87 -22.56 -23.58
C ALA A 104 -4.31 -22.22 -23.98
N PRO A 105 -5.32 -22.71 -23.24
CA PRO A 105 -6.70 -22.29 -23.47
C PRO A 105 -6.83 -20.80 -23.15
N ARG A 106 -7.54 -20.08 -24.01
CA ARG A 106 -7.90 -18.68 -23.73
C ARG A 106 -9.00 -18.66 -22.68
N LEU A 107 -8.72 -18.01 -21.55
CA LEU A 107 -9.71 -17.69 -20.52
C LEU A 107 -10.17 -16.24 -20.65
N GLU A 108 -11.42 -15.98 -20.24
CA GLU A 108 -11.96 -14.63 -20.11
C GLU A 108 -11.12 -13.80 -19.13
N PRO A 109 -11.03 -12.46 -19.31
CA PRO A 109 -10.37 -11.59 -18.35
C PRO A 109 -10.97 -11.74 -16.95
N LEU A 110 -10.13 -11.52 -15.93
CA LEU A 110 -10.63 -11.41 -14.56
C LEU A 110 -11.50 -10.14 -14.43
N PRO A 111 -12.51 -10.14 -13.54
CA PRO A 111 -13.22 -8.93 -13.18
C PRO A 111 -12.23 -7.85 -12.73
N LYS A 112 -12.52 -6.60 -13.09
CA LYS A 112 -11.77 -5.47 -12.55
C LYS A 112 -12.05 -5.34 -11.05
N ILE A 113 -11.05 -4.90 -10.30
CA ILE A 113 -11.25 -4.49 -8.92
C ILE A 113 -12.17 -3.26 -8.94
N PRO A 114 -13.29 -3.26 -8.20
CA PRO A 114 -14.19 -2.11 -8.17
C PRO A 114 -13.55 -0.94 -7.41
N HIS A 115 -14.06 0.26 -7.67
CA HIS A 115 -13.71 1.42 -6.86
C HIS A 115 -14.26 1.29 -5.44
N GLN A 116 -13.50 1.77 -4.48
CA GLN A 116 -13.91 1.86 -3.09
C GLN A 116 -14.94 2.97 -2.91
N LYS A 117 -16.06 2.63 -2.26
CA LYS A 117 -17.10 3.58 -1.92
C LYS A 117 -16.52 4.69 -1.01
N ARG A 118 -16.64 5.94 -1.46
CA ARG A 118 -16.24 7.13 -0.69
C ARG A 118 -17.12 7.29 0.55
N TRP A 119 -16.49 7.60 1.68
CA TRP A 119 -17.22 7.95 2.91
C TRP A 119 -17.83 9.33 2.83
N THR A 120 -18.90 9.53 3.58
CA THR A 120 -19.56 10.83 3.74
C THR A 120 -19.09 11.60 4.97
N GLU A 121 -18.37 10.93 5.87
CA GLU A 121 -17.81 11.48 7.10
C GLU A 121 -16.45 10.82 7.40
N PRO A 122 -15.53 11.51 8.10
CA PRO A 122 -14.26 10.93 8.49
C PRO A 122 -14.45 9.70 9.39
N VAL A 123 -13.69 8.65 9.14
CA VAL A 123 -13.64 7.47 10.01
C VAL A 123 -12.35 7.53 10.82
N ARG A 124 -12.48 7.41 12.15
CA ARG A 124 -11.36 7.32 13.07
C ARG A 124 -11.25 5.93 13.66
N VAL A 125 -10.04 5.40 13.67
CA VAL A 125 -9.69 4.12 14.27
C VAL A 125 -8.41 4.28 15.08
N ALA A 126 -8.30 3.53 16.17
CA ALA A 126 -7.08 3.41 16.96
C ALA A 126 -6.70 1.93 17.04
N ASP A 127 -5.40 1.67 17.05
CA ASP A 127 -4.85 0.33 17.22
C ASP A 127 -3.51 0.42 17.95
N THR A 128 -2.98 -0.71 18.38
CA THR A 128 -1.76 -0.82 19.15
C THR A 128 -0.72 -1.66 18.43
N TYR A 129 0.55 -1.39 18.71
CA TYR A 129 1.66 -2.18 18.20
C TYR A 129 2.66 -2.47 19.33
N PRO A 130 3.43 -3.57 19.22
CA PRO A 130 4.35 -3.94 20.28
C PRO A 130 5.56 -3.00 20.34
N VAL A 131 5.96 -2.62 21.54
CA VAL A 131 7.23 -1.95 21.84
C VAL A 131 8.14 -2.87 22.63
N THR A 132 9.43 -2.54 22.70
CA THR A 132 10.38 -3.30 23.54
C THR A 132 9.94 -3.23 25.01
N PRO A 133 9.91 -4.37 25.74
CA PRO A 133 9.58 -4.35 27.16
C PRO A 133 10.47 -3.40 27.96
N GLY A 134 9.86 -2.49 28.72
CA GLY A 134 10.57 -1.51 29.55
C GLY A 134 10.92 -0.20 28.83
N GLU A 135 10.51 -0.03 27.58
CA GLU A 135 10.50 1.30 26.94
C GLU A 135 9.27 2.11 27.38
N GLU A 136 9.49 3.40 27.57
CA GLU A 136 8.47 4.40 27.80
C GLU A 136 7.61 4.62 26.54
N LEU A 137 6.33 4.96 26.72
CA LEU A 137 5.34 5.06 25.64
C LEU A 137 5.16 6.50 25.12
N GLU A 138 5.73 7.48 25.79
CA GLU A 138 5.76 8.87 25.35
C GLU A 138 6.41 8.98 23.97
N GLU A 139 5.82 9.81 23.12
CA GLU A 139 6.30 10.01 21.76
C GLU A 139 6.37 8.69 20.95
N ARG A 140 5.52 7.69 21.26
CA ARG A 140 5.40 6.43 20.51
C ARG A 140 4.05 6.27 19.79
N THR A 141 3.31 7.36 19.60
CA THR A 141 2.11 7.34 18.78
C THR A 141 2.46 7.73 17.34
N ASN A 142 2.04 6.90 16.40
CA ASN A 142 2.02 7.23 14.97
C ASN A 142 0.59 7.63 14.59
N VAL A 143 0.45 8.75 13.89
CA VAL A 143 -0.84 9.25 13.42
C VAL A 143 -0.83 9.25 11.90
N LEU A 144 -1.83 8.63 11.28
CA LEU A 144 -2.02 8.59 9.85
C LEU A 144 -3.36 9.26 9.51
N ILE A 145 -3.35 10.19 8.57
CA ILE A 145 -4.56 10.79 7.98
C ILE A 145 -4.51 10.53 6.48
N SER A 146 -5.62 10.02 5.91
CA SER A 146 -5.66 9.60 4.52
C SER A 146 -6.95 10.05 3.84
N TRP A 147 -6.83 10.36 2.55
CA TRP A 147 -7.94 10.69 1.66
C TRP A 147 -7.85 9.83 0.40
N LEU A 148 -8.96 9.21 -0.01
CA LEU A 148 -9.06 8.60 -1.34
C LEU A 148 -9.33 9.70 -2.38
N CYS A 149 -8.35 9.93 -3.25
CA CYS A 149 -8.35 11.06 -4.17
C CYS A 149 -8.81 10.67 -5.57
N THR A 150 -7.96 9.96 -6.31
CA THR A 150 -8.12 9.73 -7.76
C THR A 150 -7.93 8.25 -8.11
N THR A 151 -7.74 7.93 -9.40
CA THR A 151 -7.40 6.59 -9.89
C THR A 151 -6.03 6.61 -10.57
N PRO A 152 -5.27 5.50 -10.61
CA PRO A 152 -3.97 5.46 -11.30
C PRO A 152 -4.05 5.74 -12.81
N LEU A 153 -5.25 5.65 -13.39
CA LEU A 153 -5.49 5.97 -14.80
C LEU A 153 -5.51 7.47 -15.07
N GLU A 154 -5.82 8.29 -14.06
CA GLU A 154 -5.75 9.75 -14.10
C GLU A 154 -4.31 10.19 -13.78
N GLN A 155 -3.42 9.99 -14.75
CA GLN A 155 -1.98 10.19 -14.56
C GLN A 155 -1.61 11.62 -14.18
N LEU A 156 -2.35 12.62 -14.68
CA LEU A 156 -2.13 14.02 -14.34
C LEU A 156 -2.49 14.29 -12.88
N GLU A 157 -3.68 13.87 -12.43
CA GLU A 157 -4.09 14.03 -11.03
C GLU A 157 -3.15 13.28 -10.07
N THR A 158 -2.72 12.07 -10.45
CA THR A 158 -1.73 11.30 -9.67
C THR A 158 -0.40 12.06 -9.56
N LEU A 159 0.06 12.69 -10.64
CA LEU A 159 1.25 13.53 -10.63
C LEU A 159 1.05 14.80 -9.78
N GLU A 160 -0.12 15.43 -9.87
CA GLU A 160 -0.48 16.60 -9.06
C GLU A 160 -0.43 16.27 -7.57
N LEU A 161 -0.91 15.09 -7.15
CA LEU A 161 -0.80 14.64 -5.76
C LEU A 161 0.65 14.40 -5.32
N ALA A 162 1.49 13.84 -6.20
CA ALA A 162 2.92 13.67 -5.91
C ALA A 162 3.63 15.02 -5.76
N VAL A 163 3.31 15.99 -6.62
CA VAL A 163 3.81 17.37 -6.50
C VAL A 163 3.29 18.04 -5.24
N LEU A 164 2.03 17.79 -4.86
CA LEU A 164 1.42 18.32 -3.65
C LEU A 164 2.14 17.81 -2.40
N ASP A 165 2.47 16.52 -2.32
CA ASP A 165 3.30 15.97 -1.25
C ASP A 165 4.67 16.69 -1.17
N MET A 166 5.39 16.79 -2.29
CA MET A 166 6.67 17.48 -2.33
C MET A 166 6.56 18.94 -1.84
N ALA A 167 5.50 19.64 -2.24
CA ALA A 167 5.25 21.01 -1.83
C ALA A 167 4.91 21.11 -0.34
N LEU A 168 4.08 20.22 0.20
CA LEU A 168 3.60 20.27 1.58
C LEU A 168 4.63 19.74 2.59
N THR A 169 5.35 18.67 2.25
CA THR A 169 6.19 17.92 3.19
C THR A 169 7.59 17.53 2.68
N GLY A 170 7.93 17.81 1.42
CA GLY A 170 9.17 17.37 0.78
C GLY A 170 10.49 17.87 1.43
N SER A 171 10.44 18.90 2.27
CA SER A 171 11.57 19.36 3.08
C SER A 171 11.11 19.88 4.44
N ASP A 172 12.03 20.03 5.39
CA ASP A 172 11.71 20.63 6.70
C ASP A 172 11.31 22.12 6.60
N ALA A 173 11.57 22.75 5.44
CA ALA A 173 11.11 24.09 5.11
C ALA A 173 9.73 24.12 4.42
N SER A 174 9.19 22.97 4.02
CA SER A 174 7.86 22.88 3.43
C SER A 174 6.80 23.29 4.45
N PRO A 175 5.77 24.07 4.06
CA PRO A 175 4.90 24.80 4.99
C PRO A 175 4.18 23.89 5.99
N LEU A 176 3.63 22.76 5.55
CA LEU A 176 2.93 21.84 6.45
C LEU A 176 3.93 21.15 7.39
N LYS A 177 5.00 20.55 6.86
CA LYS A 177 6.02 19.89 7.68
C LYS A 177 6.66 20.84 8.70
N MET A 178 6.99 22.07 8.28
CA MET A 178 7.55 23.09 9.16
C MET A 178 6.60 23.42 10.32
N ALA A 179 5.32 23.60 10.06
CA ALA A 179 4.33 23.89 11.10
C ALA A 179 4.22 22.74 12.11
N LEU A 180 4.15 21.50 11.61
CA LEU A 180 4.07 20.30 12.44
C LEU A 180 5.32 20.13 13.31
N LEU A 181 6.51 20.24 12.76
CA LEU A 181 7.76 20.10 13.53
C LEU A 181 7.94 21.24 14.55
N LYS A 182 7.56 22.48 14.20
CA LYS A 182 7.65 23.63 15.13
C LYS A 182 6.67 23.54 16.30
N SER A 183 5.55 22.84 16.13
CA SER A 183 4.57 22.65 17.20
C SER A 183 5.10 21.77 18.34
N GLY A 184 6.05 20.87 18.06
CA GLY A 184 6.52 19.86 19.00
C GLY A 184 5.52 18.71 19.24
N LEU A 185 4.42 18.64 18.48
CA LEU A 185 3.40 17.59 18.59
C LEU A 185 3.80 16.28 17.90
N CYS A 186 4.81 16.33 17.02
CA CYS A 186 5.42 15.17 16.37
C CYS A 186 6.93 15.40 16.16
N LYS A 187 7.70 14.32 15.99
CA LYS A 187 9.13 14.37 15.65
C LYS A 187 9.41 14.26 14.16
N GLU A 188 8.51 13.61 13.45
CA GLU A 188 8.61 13.40 12.01
C GLU A 188 7.21 13.58 11.39
N ALA A 189 7.18 14.18 10.20
CA ALA A 189 5.98 14.31 9.39
C ALA A 189 6.35 14.21 7.91
N TYR A 190 5.63 13.40 7.16
CA TYR A 190 5.76 13.30 5.71
C TYR A 190 4.43 12.84 5.10
N ALA A 191 4.19 13.19 3.85
CA ALA A 191 3.11 12.63 3.07
C ALA A 191 3.65 11.71 1.97
N PHE A 192 2.75 10.95 1.36
CA PHE A 192 3.01 10.11 0.19
C PHE A 192 1.70 9.68 -0.45
N ILE A 193 1.80 9.11 -1.65
CA ILE A 193 0.68 8.46 -2.35
C ILE A 193 1.00 6.99 -2.58
N ASP A 194 -0.04 6.18 -2.72
CA ASP A 194 0.07 4.79 -3.19
C ASP A 194 -0.67 4.60 -4.53
N PRO A 195 0.05 4.69 -5.67
CA PRO A 195 -0.55 4.56 -6.99
C PRO A 195 -0.85 3.11 -7.40
N GLU A 196 -0.63 2.11 -6.53
CA GLU A 196 -0.83 0.69 -6.85
C GLU A 196 -2.26 0.19 -6.56
N THR A 197 -3.11 1.05 -6.01
CA THR A 197 -4.51 0.76 -5.67
C THR A 197 -5.48 1.32 -6.71
N ALA A 198 -6.67 0.74 -6.84
CA ALA A 198 -7.68 1.21 -7.80
C ALA A 198 -8.16 2.65 -7.52
N ASP A 199 -8.03 3.09 -6.27
CA ASP A 199 -8.29 4.44 -5.81
C ASP A 199 -7.07 4.95 -5.05
N VAL A 200 -6.32 5.89 -5.62
CA VAL A 200 -5.06 6.40 -5.06
C VAL A 200 -5.32 7.20 -3.79
N PRO A 201 -4.72 6.82 -2.65
CA PRO A 201 -4.80 7.59 -1.43
C PRO A 201 -3.69 8.65 -1.37
N PHE A 202 -4.01 9.83 -0.84
CA PHE A 202 -3.02 10.77 -0.32
C PHE A 202 -2.94 10.60 1.19
N ILE A 203 -1.74 10.34 1.72
CA ILE A 203 -1.55 9.92 3.10
C ILE A 203 -0.55 10.86 3.75
N LEU A 204 -0.92 11.40 4.90
CA LEU A 204 -0.06 12.13 5.80
C LEU A 204 0.26 11.25 7.01
N MET A 205 1.55 11.09 7.32
CA MET A 205 2.03 10.31 8.44
C MET A 205 2.86 11.19 9.38
N MET A 206 2.49 11.19 10.66
CA MET A 206 3.27 11.79 11.74
C MET A 206 3.76 10.71 12.70
N LYS A 207 5.02 10.81 13.12
CA LYS A 207 5.62 9.91 14.10
C LYS A 207 6.17 10.70 15.28
N GLY A 208 6.34 10.00 16.40
CA GLY A 208 6.84 10.65 17.60
C GLY A 208 5.80 11.52 18.29
N CYS A 209 4.53 11.11 18.23
CA CYS A 209 3.41 11.85 18.80
C CYS A 209 3.01 11.28 20.16
N ASP A 210 2.21 12.03 20.92
CA ASP A 210 1.54 11.56 22.13
C ASP A 210 0.05 11.32 21.84
N GLU A 211 -0.51 10.22 22.33
CA GLU A 211 -1.92 9.84 22.15
C GLU A 211 -2.86 10.96 22.64
N GLU A 212 -2.54 11.59 23.77
CA GLU A 212 -3.36 12.64 24.39
C GLU A 212 -3.42 13.93 23.54
N LYS A 213 -2.50 14.12 22.59
CA LYS A 213 -2.39 15.33 21.77
C LYS A 213 -2.85 15.13 20.32
N VAL A 214 -3.42 13.97 19.98
CA VAL A 214 -3.86 13.66 18.61
C VAL A 214 -4.88 14.67 18.10
N ASP A 215 -5.84 15.10 18.92
CA ASP A 215 -6.85 16.09 18.52
C ASP A 215 -6.23 17.48 18.28
N GLU A 216 -5.22 17.86 19.07
CA GLU A 216 -4.47 19.11 18.86
C GLU A 216 -3.66 19.06 17.57
N LEU A 217 -3.02 17.93 17.29
CA LEU A 217 -2.26 17.68 16.07
C LEU A 217 -3.17 17.74 14.83
N GLU A 218 -4.32 17.08 14.87
CA GLU A 218 -5.28 17.10 13.77
C GLU A 218 -5.79 18.51 13.49
N LYS A 219 -6.14 19.26 14.54
CA LYS A 219 -6.55 20.65 14.41
C LYS A 219 -5.47 21.49 13.72
N LEU A 220 -4.21 21.36 14.14
CA LEU A 220 -3.08 22.07 13.52
C LEU A 220 -2.93 21.72 12.04
N ILE A 221 -3.10 20.44 11.67
CA ILE A 221 -3.02 19.99 10.27
C ILE A 221 -4.07 20.71 9.43
N PHE A 222 -5.34 20.67 9.84
CA PHE A 222 -6.42 21.29 9.08
C PHE A 222 -6.30 22.81 9.02
N GLU A 223 -5.99 23.48 10.12
CA GLU A 223 -5.75 24.94 10.12
C GLU A 223 -4.59 25.33 9.19
N THR A 224 -3.53 24.53 9.14
CA THR A 224 -2.39 24.77 8.26
C THR A 224 -2.75 24.55 6.79
N LEU A 225 -3.49 23.48 6.48
CA LEU A 225 -3.96 23.18 5.13
C LEU A 225 -4.94 24.23 4.62
N GLU A 226 -5.88 24.67 5.45
CA GLU A 226 -6.83 25.76 5.12
C GLU A 226 -6.07 27.04 4.80
N LYS A 227 -5.09 27.42 5.63
CA LYS A 227 -4.25 28.59 5.37
C LYS A 227 -3.48 28.47 4.05
N ILE A 228 -2.89 27.32 3.76
CA ILE A 228 -2.18 27.09 2.49
C ILE A 228 -3.14 27.19 1.30
N ALA A 229 -4.37 26.71 1.44
CA ALA A 229 -5.39 26.79 0.38
C ALA A 229 -5.84 28.25 0.13
N GLU A 230 -5.92 29.07 1.17
CA GLU A 230 -6.30 30.49 1.09
C GLU A 230 -5.15 31.38 0.58
N ASP A 231 -3.96 31.24 1.18
CA ASP A 231 -2.80 32.11 0.93
C ASP A 231 -1.95 31.65 -0.26
N GLY A 232 -2.10 30.38 -0.67
CA GLY A 232 -1.22 29.71 -1.62
C GLY A 232 0.08 29.18 -0.99
N LEU A 233 0.87 28.48 -1.80
CA LEU A 233 2.20 28.02 -1.41
C LEU A 233 3.21 29.19 -1.41
N PRO A 234 4.13 29.25 -0.43
CA PRO A 234 5.26 30.18 -0.49
C PRO A 234 6.07 30.02 -1.78
N GLN A 235 6.53 31.14 -2.37
CA GLN A 235 7.39 31.13 -3.56
C GLN A 235 8.81 30.63 -3.28
#